data_AF-A0A929PKP4-F1
#
_entry.id   AF-A0A929PKP4-F1
#
_cell.length_a   1.000
_cell.length_b   1.000
_cell.length_c   1.000
_cell.angle_alpha   90.00
_cell.angle_beta   90.00
_cell.angle_gamma   90.00
#
_symmetry.space_group_name_H-M   'P 1'
#
loop_
_entity.id
_entity.type
_entity.pdbx_description
1 polymer ?
#
loop_
_entity_poly.entity_id
_entity_poly.type
_entity_poly.pdbx_seq_one_letter_code
_entity_poly.pdbx_strand_id
1 'polypeptide(L)' 'HVSGHASRPELKELIEKINPKLLFPVHTERPDVFAELVKGEDIEVINPERDTIYSF' A
#
# COMPACT_ATOMS: atom_id res chain seq x y z
N HIS A 1 1.78 -4.54 24.10
CA HIS A 1 1.08 -3.61 23.19
C HIS A 1 0.84 -4.37 21.89
N VAL A 2 -0.34 -4.98 21.75
CA VAL A 2 -0.78 -5.47 20.43
C VAL A 2 -1.34 -4.23 19.75
N SER A 3 -0.57 -3.62 18.85
CA SER A 3 -0.88 -2.30 18.27
C SER A 3 -2.15 -2.30 17.41
N GLY A 4 -2.73 -3.46 17.11
CA GLY A 4 -3.88 -3.61 16.22
C GLY A 4 -3.57 -3.29 14.74
N HIS A 5 -2.32 -2.93 14.43
CA HIS A 5 -1.87 -2.68 13.06
C HIS A 5 -1.31 -3.96 12.43
N ALA A 6 -1.61 -4.14 11.15
CA ALA A 6 -1.03 -5.21 10.35
C ALA A 6 0.50 -5.06 10.28
N SER A 7 1.20 -6.16 10.52
CA SER A 7 2.64 -6.25 10.29
C SER A 7 2.97 -6.25 8.79
N ARG A 8 4.24 -6.05 8.44
CA ARG A 8 4.69 -6.04 7.03
C ARG A 8 4.34 -7.34 6.28
N PRO A 9 4.53 -8.55 6.85
CA PRO A 9 4.11 -9.80 6.20
C PRO A 9 2.60 -9.88 5.99
N GLU A 10 1.80 -9.45 6.97
CA GLU A 10 0.33 -9.43 6.86
C GLU A 10 -0.13 -8.45 5.78
N LEU A 11 0.50 -7.28 5.67
CA LEU A 11 0.23 -6.33 4.58
C LEU A 11 0.57 -6.91 3.21
N LYS A 12 1.70 -7.60 3.06
CA LYS A 12 2.07 -8.26 1.81
C LYS A 12 1.04 -9.31 1.41
N GLU A 13 0.67 -10.18 2.35
CA GLU A 13 -0.32 -11.22 2.13
C GLU A 13 -1.69 -10.62 1.76
N LEU A 14 -2.09 -9.54 2.42
CA LEU A 14 -3.34 -8.82 2.11
C LEU A 14 -3.32 -8.25 0.69
N ILE A 15 -2.24 -7.59 0.29
CA ILE A 15 -2.11 -7.00 -1.04
C ILE A 15 -2.12 -8.09 -2.11
N GLU A 16 -1.38 -9.19 -1.91
CA GLU A 16 -1.34 -10.33 -2.84
C GLU A 16 -2.71 -11.00 -2.99
N LYS A 17 -3.47 -11.16 -1.89
CA LYS A 17 -4.81 -11.75 -1.92
C LYS A 17 -5.83 -10.87 -2.64
N ILE A 18 -5.74 -9.55 -2.49
CA ILE A 18 -6.63 -8.60 -3.16
C ILE A 18 -6.21 -8.42 -4.63
N ASN A 19 -4.91 -8.46 -4.90
CA ASN A 19 -4.27 -8.16 -6.19
C ASN A 19 -4.83 -6.88 -6.86
N PRO A 20 -4.72 -5.71 -6.19
CA PRO A 20 -5.29 -4.47 -6.70
C PRO A 20 -4.48 -3.91 -7.86
N LYS A 21 -5.15 -3.30 -8.86
CA LYS A 21 -4.44 -2.56 -9.92
C LYS A 21 -3.72 -1.32 -9.41
N LEU A 22 -4.34 -0.62 -8.45
CA LEU A 22 -3.83 0.62 -7.86
C LEU A 22 -3.76 0.48 -6.33
N LEU A 23 -2.65 0.90 -5.72
CA LEU A 23 -2.43 0.87 -4.28
C LEU A 23 -2.08 2.26 -3.75
N PHE A 24 -2.89 2.78 -2.83
CA PHE A 24 -2.69 4.08 -2.18
C PHE A 24 -2.37 3.90 -0.69
N PRO A 25 -1.10 3.94 -0.29
CA PRO A 25 -0.74 3.92 1.11
C PRO A 25 -1.18 5.23 1.80
N VAL A 26 -2.11 5.12 2.74
CA VAL A 26 -2.55 6.23 3.61
C VAL A 26 -2.22 5.91 5.07
N HIS A 27 -2.11 6.93 5.92
CA HIS A 27 -1.80 6.78 7.34
C HIS A 27 -0.45 6.07 7.62
N THR A 28 0.58 6.41 6.85
CA THR A 28 1.96 5.94 7.01
C THR A 28 2.95 7.09 6.79
N GLU A 29 4.08 7.07 7.49
CA GLU A 29 5.19 8.00 7.25
C GLU A 29 6.14 7.53 6.14
N ARG A 30 5.98 6.27 5.68
CA ARG A 30 6.86 5.59 4.73
C ARG A 30 6.07 4.94 3.59
N PRO A 31 5.36 5.72 2.75
CA PRO A 31 4.62 5.18 1.61
C PRO A 31 5.52 4.50 0.58
N ASP A 32 6.80 4.91 0.50
CA ASP A 32 7.82 4.35 -0.39
C ASP A 32 8.05 2.84 -0.20
N VAL A 33 7.84 2.32 1.02
CA VAL A 33 8.07 0.90 1.30
C VAL A 33 7.04 -0.02 0.64
N PHE A 34 5.89 0.51 0.20
CA PHE A 34 4.86 -0.28 -0.47
C PHE A 34 5.26 -0.64 -1.90
N ALA A 35 6.02 0.21 -2.59
CA ALA A 35 6.58 -0.11 -3.89
C ALA A 35 7.55 -1.30 -3.82
N GLU A 36 8.36 -1.38 -2.75
CA GLU A 36 9.23 -2.54 -2.52
C GLU A 36 8.46 -3.80 -2.11
N LEU A 37 7.30 -3.66 -1.43
CA LEU A 37 6.46 -4.79 -1.04
C LEU A 37 5.81 -5.48 -2.24
N VAL A 38 5.45 -4.73 -3.27
CA VAL A 38 4.76 -5.23 -4.49
C VAL A 38 5.69 -5.37 -5.69
N LYS A 39 7.01 -5.29 -5.47
CA LYS A 39 8.00 -5.34 -6.53
C LYS A 39 7.90 -6.64 -7.33
N GLY A 40 7.60 -6.53 -8.62
CA GLY A 40 7.40 -7.66 -9.52
C GLY A 40 5.94 -8.04 -9.77
N GLU A 41 5.01 -7.43 -9.04
CA GLU A 41 3.57 -7.56 -9.27
C GLU A 41 3.06 -6.47 -10.24
N ASP A 42 1.93 -6.73 -10.90
CA ASP A 42 1.24 -5.76 -11.77
C ASP A 42 0.38 -4.78 -10.95
N ILE A 43 1.03 -4.10 -10.00
CA ILE A 43 0.39 -3.20 -9.03
C ILE A 43 1.05 -1.84 -9.12
N GLU A 44 0.28 -0.81 -9.46
CA GLU A 44 0.75 0.57 -9.47
C GLU A 44 0.59 1.19 -8.07
N VAL A 45 1.71 1.61 -7.47
CA VAL A 45 1.71 2.30 -6.17
C VAL A 45 1.73 3.80 -6.39
N ILE A 46 0.69 4.48 -5.90
CA ILE A 46 0.54 5.93 -6.00
C ILE A 46 0.71 6.51 -4.60
N ASN A 47 1.74 7.32 -4.38
CA ASN A 47 1.92 8.05 -3.13
C ASN A 47 0.95 9.25 -3.10
N PRO A 48 -0.10 9.23 -2.24
CA PRO A 48 -1.12 10.25 -2.29
C PRO A 48 -0.61 11.59 -1.75
N GLU A 49 -0.96 12.68 -2.43
CA GLU A 49 -0.77 14.05 -1.96
C GLU A 49 -2.01 14.51 -1.18
N ARG A 50 -1.80 15.32 -0.13
CA ARG A 50 -2.90 15.87 0.66
C ARG A 50 -3.82 16.71 -0.24
N ASP A 51 -5.12 16.62 0.00
CA ASP A 51 -6.16 17.39 -0.70
C ASP A 51 -6.19 17.18 -2.23
N THR A 52 -5.62 16.08 -2.71
CA THR A 52 -5.61 15.74 -4.14
C THR A 52 -6.74 14.77 -4.47
N ILE A 53 -7.46 15.06 -5.56
CA ILE A 53 -8.52 14.20 -6.09
C ILE A 53 -7.94 13.40 -7.25
N TYR A 54 -8.06 12.08 -7.16
CA TYR A 54 -7.65 11.16 -8.21
C TYR A 54 -8.89 10.63 -8.95
N SER A 55 -8.78 10.41 -10.26
CA SER A 55 -9.84 9.88 -11.11
C SER A 55 -9.26 8.84 -12.06
N PHE A 56 -9.96 7.71 -12.21
CA PHE A 56 -9.48 6.50 -12.91
C PHE A 56 -10.61 5.90 -13.76
#